data_AF-A0A7X6IAL6-F1
#
_entry.id   AF-A0A7X6IAL6-F1
#
_cell.length_a   1.000
_cell.length_b   1.000
_cell.length_c   1.000
_cell.angle_alpha   90.00
_cell.angle_beta   90.00
_cell.angle_gamma   90.00
#
_symmetry.space_group_name_H-M   'P 1'
#
loop_
_entity.id
_entity.type
_entity.pdbx_description
1 polymer ?
#
loop_
_entity_poly.entity_id
_entity_poly.type
_entity_poly.pdbx_seq_one_letter_code
_entity_poly.pdbx_strand_id
1 'polypeptide(L)'
;MTISVGDSAAAERSDALISEIRALDTTFQQVLNHLDRSARQSEEISREVQALKSQRRAGVLDQIRLEALLSRLREMLLDRRELKKLEQTLQSEREKKAQLLYDLIGEEIASLLREAEASVRRGEQERADEIHRSMLAKMQMRENLRRPRSLHITALPKIELPDMEEASLIEMREMAVLLRNDAETLDKKRKEIEEERRVLREELKIKQTLARVQGFPRGIEKEPIDRQIRALEEGLAVLDEAVERYKERVGALFTLSDEMLEKLKREEDRLK
;
A
#
# COMPACT_ATOMS: atom_id res chain seq x y z
N MET A 1 -44.56 1.78 -14.32
CA MET A 1 -43.45 1.04 -13.66
C MET A 1 -42.31 0.93 -14.65
N THR A 2 -41.39 1.89 -14.66
CA THR A 2 -40.16 1.84 -15.45
C THR A 2 -39.02 1.55 -14.49
N ILE A 3 -38.55 0.30 -14.49
CA ILE A 3 -37.39 -0.15 -13.72
C ILE A 3 -36.18 0.61 -14.26
N SER A 4 -35.44 1.27 -13.37
CA SER A 4 -34.18 1.93 -13.68
C SER A 4 -33.11 0.90 -14.08
N VAL A 5 -33.05 0.58 -15.37
CA VAL A 5 -32.07 -0.36 -15.94
C VAL A 5 -30.62 0.09 -15.67
N GLY A 6 -30.40 1.39 -15.42
CA GLY A 6 -29.10 1.94 -15.05
C GLY A 6 -28.64 1.68 -13.61
N ASP A 7 -29.56 1.56 -12.65
CA ASP A 7 -29.19 1.30 -11.25
C ASP A 7 -28.87 -0.17 -11.00
N SER A 8 -29.54 -1.08 -11.72
CA SER A 8 -29.34 -2.53 -11.58
C SER A 8 -27.91 -2.95 -11.92
N ALA A 9 -27.39 -2.49 -13.06
CA ALA A 9 -26.09 -2.95 -13.56
C ALA A 9 -24.89 -2.38 -12.76
N ALA A 10 -25.01 -1.17 -12.21
CA ALA A 10 -23.98 -0.59 -11.35
C ALA A 10 -23.99 -1.23 -9.95
N ALA A 11 -25.18 -1.42 -9.38
CA ALA A 11 -25.36 -2.11 -8.10
C ALA A 11 -24.83 -3.55 -8.17
N GLU A 12 -25.15 -4.30 -9.24
CA GLU A 12 -24.62 -5.65 -9.48
C GLU A 12 -23.09 -5.70 -9.53
N ARG A 13 -22.43 -4.68 -10.10
CA ARG A 13 -20.97 -4.58 -10.13
C ARG A 13 -20.38 -4.31 -8.73
N SER A 14 -21.03 -3.46 -7.95
CA SER A 14 -20.62 -3.18 -6.57
C SER A 14 -20.75 -4.42 -5.68
N ASP A 15 -21.85 -5.17 -5.80
CA ASP A 15 -22.11 -6.38 -5.03
C ASP A 15 -21.18 -7.54 -5.41
N ALA A 16 -20.84 -7.66 -6.70
CA ALA A 16 -19.83 -8.60 -7.18
C ALA A 16 -18.45 -8.28 -6.56
N LEU A 17 -18.03 -7.01 -6.58
CA LEU A 17 -16.75 -6.60 -5.98
C LEU A 17 -16.72 -6.81 -4.45
N ILE A 18 -17.81 -6.53 -3.74
CA ILE A 18 -17.91 -6.83 -2.30
C ILE A 18 -17.72 -8.34 -2.05
N SER A 19 -18.37 -9.17 -2.86
CA SER A 19 -18.28 -10.63 -2.73
C SER A 19 -16.86 -11.14 -3.01
N GLU A 20 -16.19 -10.58 -4.01
CA GLU A 20 -14.79 -10.88 -4.31
C GLU A 20 -13.83 -10.46 -3.20
N ILE A 21 -14.04 -9.28 -2.60
CA ILE A 21 -13.24 -8.81 -1.45
C ILE A 21 -13.42 -9.75 -0.25
N ARG A 22 -14.65 -10.19 0.05
CA ARG A 22 -14.93 -11.15 1.13
C ARG A 22 -14.27 -12.51 0.89
N ALA A 23 -14.23 -12.97 -0.36
CA ALA A 23 -13.51 -14.18 -0.73
C ALA A 23 -12.01 -14.03 -0.47
N LEU A 24 -11.41 -12.91 -0.89
CA LEU A 24 -10.00 -12.59 -0.60
C LEU A 24 -9.72 -12.52 0.91
N ASP A 25 -10.59 -11.90 1.70
CA ASP A 25 -10.44 -11.82 3.16
C ASP A 25 -10.42 -13.20 3.80
N THR A 26 -11.27 -14.11 3.32
CA THR A 26 -11.34 -15.49 3.80
C THR A 26 -10.02 -16.22 3.52
N THR A 27 -9.52 -16.13 2.28
CA THR A 27 -8.25 -16.74 1.88
C THR A 27 -7.07 -16.11 2.63
N PHE A 28 -7.06 -14.80 2.80
CA PHE A 28 -6.04 -14.08 3.54
C PHE A 28 -5.96 -14.56 5.00
N GLN A 29 -7.12 -14.71 5.66
CA GLN A 29 -7.17 -15.23 7.03
C GLN A 29 -6.67 -16.67 7.13
N GLN A 30 -6.93 -17.51 6.12
CA GLN A 30 -6.37 -18.86 6.05
C GLN A 30 -4.84 -18.82 5.95
N VAL A 31 -4.28 -17.97 5.10
CA VAL A 31 -2.83 -17.80 4.95
C VAL A 31 -2.18 -17.33 6.26
N LEU A 32 -2.78 -16.35 6.96
CA LEU A 32 -2.30 -15.90 8.27
C LEU A 32 -2.29 -17.04 9.29
N ASN A 33 -3.36 -17.83 9.36
CA ASN A 33 -3.42 -19.00 10.25
C ASN A 33 -2.33 -20.04 9.91
N HIS A 34 -2.02 -20.23 8.63
CA HIS A 34 -0.93 -21.13 8.20
C HIS A 34 0.45 -20.58 8.57
N LEU A 35 0.69 -19.28 8.40
CA LEU A 35 1.92 -18.61 8.81
C LEU A 35 2.15 -18.73 10.32
N ASP A 36 1.12 -18.51 11.13
CA ASP A 36 1.20 -18.63 12.58
C ASP A 36 1.51 -20.07 13.04
N ARG A 37 0.86 -21.06 12.42
CA ARG A 37 1.15 -22.48 12.70
C ARG A 37 2.58 -22.85 12.31
N SER A 38 3.02 -22.45 11.11
CA SER A 38 4.38 -22.68 10.63
C SER A 38 5.43 -22.02 11.54
N ALA A 39 5.16 -20.80 12.02
CA ALA A 39 6.04 -20.12 12.96
C ALA A 39 6.23 -20.91 14.25
N ARG A 40 5.14 -21.36 14.88
CA ARG A 40 5.19 -22.16 16.12
C ARG A 40 5.95 -23.48 15.92
N GLN A 41 5.66 -24.21 14.85
CA GLN A 41 6.34 -25.47 14.53
C GLN A 41 7.84 -25.27 14.26
N SER A 42 8.20 -24.18 13.58
CA SER A 42 9.61 -23.84 13.32
C SER A 42 10.37 -23.50 14.61
N GLU A 43 9.73 -22.83 15.57
CA GLU A 43 10.30 -22.55 16.88
C GLU A 43 10.50 -23.82 17.70
N GLU A 44 9.53 -24.73 17.72
CA GLU A 44 9.63 -26.02 18.41
C GLU A 44 10.81 -26.85 17.88
N ILE A 45 10.91 -26.99 16.56
CA ILE A 45 12.02 -27.73 15.93
C ILE A 45 13.36 -27.00 16.15
N SER A 46 13.37 -25.67 16.12
CA SER A 46 14.58 -24.89 16.44
C SER A 46 15.05 -25.12 17.87
N ARG A 47 14.14 -25.20 18.84
CA ARG A 47 14.47 -25.53 20.24
C ARG A 47 15.01 -26.95 20.37
N GLU A 48 14.43 -27.92 19.66
CA GLU A 48 14.91 -29.31 19.65
C GLU A 48 16.31 -29.43 19.04
N VAL A 49 16.55 -28.73 17.93
CA VAL A 49 17.88 -28.64 17.30
C VAL A 49 18.92 -28.03 18.26
N GLN A 50 18.56 -26.96 18.98
CA GLN A 50 19.46 -26.35 19.96
C GLN A 50 19.75 -27.29 21.14
N ALA A 51 18.72 -28.00 21.63
CA ALA A 51 18.89 -28.99 22.69
C ALA A 51 19.84 -30.11 22.27
N LEU A 52 19.70 -30.66 21.06
CA LEU A 52 20.59 -31.71 20.54
C LEU A 52 22.02 -31.20 20.32
N LYS A 53 22.20 -29.98 19.81
CA LYS A 53 23.54 -29.37 19.65
C LYS A 53 24.26 -29.13 20.98
N SER A 54 23.51 -28.89 22.06
CA SER A 54 24.09 -28.65 23.39
C SER A 54 24.59 -29.92 24.09
N GLN A 55 24.25 -31.12 23.59
CA GLN A 55 24.69 -32.38 24.16
C GLN A 55 26.13 -32.71 23.75
N ARG A 56 27.05 -32.72 24.73
CA ARG A 56 28.51 -32.89 24.55
C ARG A 56 28.97 -34.27 24.02
N ARG A 57 28.07 -35.24 23.83
CA ARG A 57 28.37 -36.57 23.27
C ARG A 57 27.22 -37.01 22.36
N ALA A 58 27.16 -36.46 21.17
CA ALA A 58 26.22 -36.91 20.15
C ALA A 58 26.72 -38.23 19.55
N GLY A 59 25.94 -39.30 19.67
CA GLY A 59 26.18 -40.54 18.92
C GLY A 59 25.78 -40.39 17.45
N VAL A 60 26.10 -41.38 16.61
CA VAL A 60 25.70 -41.40 15.18
C VAL A 60 24.18 -41.24 15.00
N LEU A 61 23.39 -41.81 15.93
CA LEU A 61 21.92 -41.68 15.92
C LEU A 61 21.45 -40.24 16.20
N ASP A 62 22.12 -39.50 17.08
CA ASP A 62 21.80 -38.11 17.38
C ASP A 62 22.15 -37.20 16.19
N GLN A 63 23.21 -37.54 15.45
CA GLN A 63 23.60 -36.85 14.23
C GLN A 63 22.57 -37.05 13.10
N ILE A 64 22.10 -38.28 12.90
CA ILE A 64 21.02 -38.59 11.94
C ILE A 64 19.74 -37.82 12.30
N ARG A 65 19.37 -37.80 13.59
CA ARG A 65 18.19 -37.06 14.07
C ARG A 65 18.35 -35.55 13.86
N LEU A 66 19.53 -34.99 14.13
CA LEU A 66 19.83 -33.58 13.92
C LEU A 66 19.70 -33.19 12.44
N GLU A 67 20.24 -34.00 11.53
CA GLU A 67 20.14 -33.77 10.08
C GLU A 67 18.68 -33.82 9.58
N ALA A 68 17.88 -34.77 10.09
CA ALA A 68 16.46 -34.86 9.78
C ALA A 68 15.69 -33.61 10.26
N LEU A 69 15.94 -33.15 11.48
CA LEU A 69 15.31 -31.94 12.04
C LEU A 69 15.73 -30.67 11.30
N LEU A 70 17.01 -30.54 10.93
CA LEU A 70 17.51 -29.40 10.13
C LEU A 70 16.92 -29.39 8.72
N SER A 71 16.76 -30.56 8.10
CA SER A 71 16.12 -30.68 6.78
C SER A 71 14.65 -30.25 6.85
N ARG A 72 13.91 -30.74 7.85
CA ARG A 72 12.53 -30.32 8.11
C ARG A 72 12.40 -28.82 8.41
N LEU A 73 13.34 -28.25 9.17
CA LEU A 73 13.38 -26.81 9.45
C LEU A 73 13.59 -25.99 8.16
N ARG A 74 14.46 -26.46 7.25
CA ARG A 74 14.68 -25.80 5.95
C ARG A 74 13.42 -25.81 5.09
N GLU A 75 12.74 -26.96 4.99
CA GLU A 75 11.47 -27.08 4.26
C GLU A 75 10.42 -26.11 4.80
N MET A 76 10.20 -26.10 6.13
CA MET A 76 9.23 -25.18 6.74
C MET A 76 9.57 -23.70 6.51
N LEU A 77 10.85 -23.33 6.49
CA LEU A 77 11.27 -21.95 6.21
C LEU A 77 11.04 -21.56 4.74
N LEU A 78 11.21 -22.51 3.81
CA LEU A 78 10.86 -22.31 2.40
C LEU A 78 9.35 -22.13 2.23
N ASP A 79 8.54 -23.02 2.82
CA ASP A 79 7.07 -22.91 2.80
C ASP A 79 6.61 -21.58 3.40
N ARG A 80 7.21 -21.15 4.52
CA ARG A 80 6.89 -19.86 5.16
C ARG A 80 7.24 -18.67 4.26
N ARG A 81 8.31 -18.76 3.47
CA ARG A 81 8.66 -17.73 2.48
C ARG A 81 7.62 -17.66 1.36
N GLU A 82 7.10 -18.80 0.90
CA GLU A 82 6.03 -18.84 -0.10
C GLU A 82 4.72 -18.31 0.45
N LEU A 83 4.34 -18.69 1.67
CA LEU A 83 3.16 -18.16 2.37
C LEU A 83 3.26 -16.64 2.56
N LYS A 84 4.45 -16.10 2.88
CA LYS A 84 4.70 -14.65 2.96
C LYS A 84 4.49 -13.93 1.61
N LYS A 85 4.88 -14.56 0.49
CA LYS A 85 4.61 -14.00 -0.85
C LYS A 85 3.12 -14.02 -1.18
N LEU A 86 2.42 -15.10 -0.82
CA LEU A 86 0.96 -15.22 -0.96
C LEU A 86 0.24 -14.15 -0.13
N GLU A 87 0.63 -13.96 1.13
CA GLU A 87 0.11 -12.90 2.02
C GLU A 87 0.23 -11.53 1.35
N GLN A 88 1.40 -11.17 0.83
CA GLN A 88 1.63 -9.90 0.13
C GLN A 88 0.79 -9.76 -1.14
N THR A 89 0.65 -10.85 -1.90
CA THR A 89 -0.13 -10.86 -3.14
C THR A 89 -1.62 -10.64 -2.86
N LEU A 90 -2.18 -11.40 -1.91
CA LEU A 90 -3.58 -11.28 -1.49
C LEU A 90 -3.88 -9.91 -0.90
N GLN A 91 -2.97 -9.37 -0.09
CA GLN A 91 -3.10 -8.01 0.43
C GLN A 91 -3.15 -6.99 -0.70
N SER A 92 -2.22 -7.05 -1.66
CA SER A 92 -2.22 -6.15 -2.82
C SER A 92 -3.50 -6.28 -3.66
N GLU A 93 -3.99 -7.48 -3.91
CA GLU A 93 -5.23 -7.70 -4.66
C GLU A 93 -6.46 -7.15 -3.93
N ARG A 94 -6.55 -7.40 -2.62
CA ARG A 94 -7.60 -6.86 -1.76
C ARG A 94 -7.62 -5.34 -1.83
N GLU A 95 -6.45 -4.72 -1.73
CA GLU A 95 -6.27 -3.28 -1.81
C GLU A 95 -6.73 -2.70 -3.15
N LYS A 96 -6.37 -3.34 -4.27
CA LYS A 96 -6.82 -2.92 -5.61
C LYS A 96 -8.33 -3.02 -5.77
N LYS A 97 -8.95 -4.11 -5.29
CA LYS A 97 -10.41 -4.28 -5.38
C LYS A 97 -11.16 -3.32 -4.47
N ALA A 98 -10.65 -3.07 -3.26
CA ALA A 98 -11.23 -2.08 -2.35
C ALA A 98 -11.19 -0.67 -2.97
N GLN A 99 -10.09 -0.31 -3.64
CA GLN A 99 -10.00 0.96 -4.36
C GLN A 99 -11.00 1.03 -5.53
N LEU A 100 -11.10 -0.03 -6.33
CA LEU A 100 -12.07 -0.08 -7.43
C LEU A 100 -13.52 0.06 -6.93
N LEU A 101 -13.85 -0.57 -5.79
CA LEU A 101 -15.15 -0.43 -5.15
C LEU A 101 -15.38 0.99 -4.62
N TYR A 102 -14.36 1.63 -4.04
CA TYR A 102 -14.41 3.02 -3.58
C TYR A 102 -14.75 3.99 -4.74
N ASP A 103 -14.07 3.81 -5.87
CA ASP A 103 -14.27 4.61 -7.08
C ASP A 103 -15.67 4.38 -7.66
N LEU A 104 -16.11 3.12 -7.78
CA LEU A 104 -17.44 2.76 -8.29
C LEU A 104 -18.57 3.37 -7.44
N ILE A 105 -18.46 3.29 -6.11
CA ILE A 105 -19.44 3.91 -5.21
C ILE A 105 -19.43 5.43 -5.35
N GLY A 106 -18.27 6.04 -5.61
CA GLY A 106 -18.16 7.47 -5.92
C GLY A 106 -18.95 7.86 -7.18
N GLU A 107 -18.86 7.06 -8.24
CA GLU A 107 -19.64 7.25 -9.47
C GLU A 107 -21.15 7.08 -9.24
N GLU A 108 -21.55 6.09 -8.46
CA GLU A 108 -22.96 5.86 -8.10
C GLU A 108 -23.52 7.03 -7.28
N ILE A 109 -22.78 7.54 -6.30
CA ILE A 109 -23.16 8.75 -5.54
C ILE A 109 -23.34 9.95 -6.49
N ALA A 110 -22.41 10.16 -7.43
CA ALA A 110 -22.51 11.24 -8.41
C ALA A 110 -23.72 11.06 -9.36
N SER A 111 -24.09 9.82 -9.69
CA SER A 111 -25.29 9.50 -10.45
C SER A 111 -26.57 9.84 -9.66
N LEU A 112 -26.66 9.35 -8.41
CA LEU A 112 -27.78 9.62 -7.51
C LEU A 112 -27.96 11.12 -7.25
N LEU A 113 -26.87 11.89 -7.12
CA LEU A 113 -26.93 13.34 -6.98
C LEU A 113 -27.59 14.02 -8.20
N ARG A 114 -27.24 13.59 -9.42
CA ARG A 114 -27.85 14.12 -10.64
C ARG A 114 -29.34 13.76 -10.74
N GLU A 115 -29.70 12.54 -10.33
CA GLU A 115 -31.10 12.10 -10.30
C GLU A 115 -31.90 12.86 -9.24
N ALA A 116 -31.35 13.05 -8.03
CA ALA A 116 -31.97 13.83 -6.97
C ALA A 116 -32.22 15.28 -7.42
N GLU A 117 -31.22 15.93 -8.03
CA GLU A 117 -31.39 17.27 -8.61
C GLU A 117 -32.50 17.33 -9.67
N ALA A 118 -32.60 16.30 -10.51
CA ALA A 118 -33.63 16.22 -11.55
C ALA A 118 -35.04 16.02 -10.95
N SER A 119 -35.20 15.14 -9.96
CA SER A 119 -36.47 14.91 -9.27
C SER A 119 -36.93 16.13 -8.47
N VAL A 120 -36.01 16.83 -7.80
CA VAL A 120 -36.33 18.10 -7.12
C VAL A 120 -36.84 19.15 -8.11
N ARG A 121 -36.20 19.29 -9.28
CA ARG A 121 -36.66 20.22 -10.34
C ARG A 121 -38.04 19.87 -10.89
N ARG A 122 -38.44 18.59 -10.84
CA ARG A 122 -39.76 18.12 -11.28
C ARG A 122 -40.82 18.18 -10.17
N GLY A 123 -40.46 18.54 -8.94
CA GLY A 123 -41.37 18.55 -7.78
C GLY A 123 -41.66 17.15 -7.22
N GLU A 124 -40.86 16.14 -7.58
CA GLU A 124 -41.02 14.75 -7.12
C GLU A 124 -40.36 14.55 -5.75
N GLN A 125 -40.94 15.12 -4.68
CA GLN A 125 -40.34 15.10 -3.34
C GLN A 125 -40.12 13.69 -2.78
N GLU A 126 -41.10 12.79 -2.88
CA GLU A 126 -40.97 11.42 -2.39
C GLU A 126 -39.81 10.66 -3.07
N ARG A 127 -39.63 10.87 -4.38
CA ARG A 127 -38.55 10.27 -5.15
C ARG A 127 -37.19 10.86 -4.76
N ALA A 128 -37.12 12.17 -4.54
CA ALA A 128 -35.90 12.82 -4.07
C ALA A 128 -35.47 12.31 -2.68
N ASP A 129 -36.44 12.07 -1.78
CA ASP A 129 -36.18 11.53 -0.44
C ASP A 129 -35.73 10.06 -0.45
N GLU A 130 -36.26 9.24 -1.38
CA GLU A 130 -35.76 7.88 -1.61
C GLU A 130 -34.31 7.87 -2.11
N ILE A 131 -33.99 8.70 -3.11
CA ILE A 131 -32.64 8.84 -3.65
C ILE A 131 -31.68 9.35 -2.55
N HIS A 132 -32.13 10.28 -1.71
CA HIS A 132 -31.35 10.80 -0.59
C HIS A 132 -30.94 9.71 0.40
N ARG A 133 -31.88 8.84 0.81
CA ARG A 133 -31.60 7.72 1.72
C ARG A 133 -30.61 6.72 1.11
N SER A 134 -30.78 6.38 -0.17
CA SER A 134 -29.87 5.50 -0.90
C SER A 134 -28.45 6.09 -0.99
N MET A 135 -28.35 7.39 -1.27
CA MET A 135 -27.08 8.11 -1.35
C MET A 135 -26.36 8.14 0.01
N LEU A 136 -27.06 8.40 1.13
CA LEU A 136 -26.46 8.37 2.46
C LEU A 136 -25.88 6.99 2.80
N ALA A 137 -26.59 5.91 2.45
CA ALA A 137 -26.09 4.56 2.65
C ALA A 137 -24.79 4.30 1.85
N LYS A 138 -24.74 4.76 0.59
CA LYS A 138 -23.53 4.65 -0.25
C LYS A 138 -22.38 5.54 0.25
N MET A 139 -22.66 6.74 0.75
CA MET A 139 -21.65 7.60 1.38
C MET A 139 -21.07 6.94 2.63
N GLN A 140 -21.91 6.33 3.48
CA GLN A 140 -21.45 5.59 4.65
C GLN A 140 -20.58 4.38 4.25
N MET A 141 -20.99 3.66 3.20
CA MET A 141 -20.20 2.55 2.66
C MET A 141 -18.85 3.01 2.11
N ARG A 142 -18.81 4.14 1.39
CA ARG A 142 -17.58 4.77 0.89
C ARG A 142 -16.67 5.22 2.01
N GLU A 143 -17.22 5.77 3.10
CA GLU A 143 -16.46 6.14 4.29
C GLU A 143 -15.91 4.90 5.02
N ASN A 144 -16.66 3.79 5.08
CA ASN A 144 -16.15 2.53 5.66
C ASN A 144 -15.00 1.92 4.83
N LEU A 145 -14.95 2.21 3.52
CA LEU A 145 -13.85 1.83 2.62
C LEU A 145 -12.68 2.81 2.67
N ARG A 146 -12.91 4.03 3.17
CA ARG A 146 -11.87 5.02 3.40
C ARG A 146 -10.88 4.44 4.38
N ARG A 147 -9.66 4.19 3.92
CA ARG A 147 -8.59 3.68 4.78
C ARG A 147 -8.42 4.64 5.96
N PRO A 148 -8.28 4.16 7.20
CA PRO A 148 -7.61 4.93 8.24
C PRO A 148 -6.11 4.91 7.91
N ARG A 149 -5.70 5.57 6.83
CA ARG A 149 -4.32 5.99 6.67
C ARG A 149 -4.21 7.28 7.43
N SER A 150 -3.89 7.14 8.71
CA SER A 150 -3.59 8.24 9.59
C SER A 150 -2.68 9.24 8.87
N LEU A 151 -3.02 10.51 9.07
CA LEU A 151 -2.19 11.72 9.11
C LEU A 151 -0.84 11.53 9.83
N HIS A 152 -0.08 10.52 9.46
CA HIS A 152 1.29 10.30 9.90
C HIS A 152 2.13 10.36 8.64
N ILE A 153 2.31 11.59 8.15
CA ILE A 153 3.56 12.01 7.54
C ILE A 153 4.63 11.74 8.60
N THR A 154 5.03 10.47 8.73
CA THR A 154 6.20 10.08 9.50
C THR A 154 7.33 10.84 8.86
N ALA A 155 7.94 11.71 9.66
CA ALA A 155 9.02 12.61 9.28
C ALA A 155 9.89 11.96 8.21
N LEU A 156 10.11 12.69 7.11
CA LEU A 156 11.07 12.30 6.09
C LEU A 156 12.35 11.86 6.82
N PRO A 157 12.90 10.67 6.51
CA PRO A 157 14.12 10.21 7.17
C PRO A 157 15.18 11.32 7.07
N LYS A 158 15.74 11.73 8.23
CA LYS A 158 16.76 12.76 8.26
C LYS A 158 17.97 12.26 7.46
N ILE A 159 18.30 13.03 6.44
CA ILE A 159 19.37 12.72 5.49
C ILE A 159 20.67 13.15 6.15
N GLU A 160 21.41 12.20 6.71
CA GLU A 160 22.80 12.40 7.11
C GLU A 160 23.70 11.77 6.05
N LEU A 161 24.54 12.61 5.42
CA LEU A 161 25.54 12.18 4.45
C LEU A 161 26.86 12.00 5.20
N PRO A 162 27.47 10.81 5.16
CA PRO A 162 28.87 10.67 5.50
C PRO A 162 29.74 11.34 4.42
N ASP A 163 30.89 11.87 4.82
CA ASP A 163 31.86 12.48 3.91
C ASP A 163 32.47 11.41 2.99
N MET A 164 32.58 11.69 1.69
CA MET A 164 32.85 10.68 0.64
C MET A 164 34.26 10.76 0.06
N GLU A 165 35.14 11.61 0.62
CA GLU A 165 36.49 11.84 0.10
C GLU A 165 37.39 10.58 0.15
N GLU A 166 37.05 9.58 0.98
CA GLU A 166 37.85 8.34 1.17
C GLU A 166 37.06 7.03 0.94
N ALA A 167 35.84 7.09 0.39
CA ALA A 167 35.01 5.90 0.24
C ALA A 167 35.57 4.92 -0.81
N SER A 168 35.59 3.63 -0.48
CA SER A 168 35.97 2.56 -1.42
C SER A 168 34.89 2.32 -2.49
N LEU A 169 35.27 1.67 -3.60
CA LEU A 169 34.36 1.33 -4.70
C LEU A 169 33.18 0.45 -4.25
N ILE A 170 33.39 -0.42 -3.26
CA ILE A 170 32.35 -1.28 -2.70
C ILE A 170 31.38 -0.44 -1.87
N GLU A 171 31.89 0.44 -0.99
CA GLU A 171 31.08 1.32 -0.16
C GLU A 171 30.23 2.30 -1.00
N MET A 172 30.79 2.85 -2.09
CA MET A 172 30.03 3.70 -3.02
C MET A 172 28.87 2.95 -3.70
N ARG A 173 29.08 1.68 -4.08
CA ARG A 173 28.04 0.85 -4.71
C ARG A 173 26.96 0.42 -3.71
N GLU A 174 27.35 0.04 -2.49
CA GLU A 174 26.40 -0.27 -1.41
C GLU A 174 25.55 0.96 -1.06
N MET A 175 26.17 2.14 -1.00
CA MET A 175 25.47 3.41 -0.77
C MET A 175 24.49 3.73 -1.90
N ALA A 176 24.87 3.52 -3.16
CA ALA A 176 23.97 3.72 -4.30
C ALA A 176 22.73 2.80 -4.23
N VAL A 177 22.89 1.56 -3.75
CA VAL A 177 21.78 0.63 -3.53
C VAL A 177 20.86 1.08 -2.39
N LEU A 178 21.42 1.56 -1.27
CA LEU A 178 20.65 2.10 -0.15
C LEU A 178 19.84 3.34 -0.58
N LEU A 179 20.47 4.30 -1.25
CA LEU A 179 19.79 5.49 -1.76
C LEU A 179 18.71 5.14 -2.79
N ARG A 180 18.91 4.12 -3.63
CA ARG A 180 17.88 3.63 -4.53
C ARG A 180 16.69 3.05 -3.77
N ASN A 181 16.92 2.24 -2.74
CA ASN A 181 15.84 1.68 -1.91
C ASN A 181 15.05 2.76 -1.18
N ASP A 182 15.73 3.81 -0.71
CA ASP A 182 15.11 4.99 -0.12
C ASP A 182 14.26 5.75 -1.15
N ALA A 183 14.78 5.95 -2.37
CA ALA A 183 14.05 6.57 -3.46
C ALA A 183 12.79 5.78 -3.84
N GLU A 184 12.87 4.45 -3.91
CA GLU A 184 11.71 3.57 -4.13
C GLU A 184 10.68 3.67 -2.98
N THR A 185 11.15 3.88 -1.75
CA THR A 185 10.27 4.10 -0.59
C THR A 185 9.60 5.48 -0.63
N LEU A 186 10.32 6.52 -1.04
CA LEU A 186 9.77 7.86 -1.25
C LEU A 186 8.76 7.89 -2.41
N ASP A 187 9.02 7.19 -3.50
CA ASP A 187 8.08 7.06 -4.64
C ASP A 187 6.78 6.36 -4.22
N LYS A 188 6.86 5.34 -3.36
CA LYS A 188 5.66 4.73 -2.76
C LYS A 188 4.89 5.76 -1.94
N LYS A 189 5.55 6.48 -1.02
CA LYS A 189 4.90 7.54 -0.21
C LYS A 189 4.26 8.62 -1.08
N ARG A 190 4.94 9.04 -2.15
CA ARG A 190 4.42 10.00 -3.13
C ARG A 190 3.09 9.50 -3.73
N LYS A 191 3.06 8.26 -4.25
CA LYS A 191 1.83 7.67 -4.82
C LYS A 191 0.69 7.60 -3.81
N GLU A 192 0.99 7.34 -2.54
CA GLU A 192 -0.01 7.32 -1.48
C GLU A 192 -0.63 8.70 -1.24
N ILE A 193 0.20 9.76 -1.22
CA ILE A 193 -0.25 11.14 -1.05
C ILE A 193 -1.00 11.63 -2.29
N GLU A 194 -0.57 11.25 -3.50
CA GLU A 194 -1.29 11.57 -4.75
C GLU A 194 -2.71 10.97 -4.75
N GLU A 195 -2.85 9.72 -4.32
CA GLU A 195 -4.15 9.05 -4.22
C GLU A 195 -5.03 9.70 -3.15
N GLU A 196 -4.47 10.06 -1.99
CA GLU A 196 -5.20 10.78 -0.95
C GLU A 196 -5.71 12.14 -1.43
N ARG A 197 -4.87 12.89 -2.15
CA ARG A 197 -5.24 14.16 -2.78
C ARG A 197 -6.38 13.97 -3.79
N ARG A 198 -6.31 12.91 -4.62
CA ARG A 198 -7.38 12.58 -5.58
C ARG A 198 -8.70 12.32 -4.84
N VAL A 199 -8.67 11.46 -3.82
CA VAL A 199 -9.83 11.10 -3.00
C VAL A 199 -10.47 12.35 -2.37
N LEU A 200 -9.67 13.22 -1.74
CA LEU A 200 -10.17 14.46 -1.12
C LEU A 200 -10.80 15.41 -2.14
N ARG A 201 -10.27 15.48 -3.37
CA ARG A 201 -10.89 16.30 -4.44
C ARG A 201 -12.25 15.76 -4.87
N GLU A 202 -12.40 14.45 -4.97
CA GLU A 202 -13.70 13.83 -5.25
C GLU A 202 -14.70 14.07 -4.12
N GLU A 203 -14.27 13.96 -2.85
CA GLU A 203 -15.10 14.30 -1.69
C GLU A 203 -15.54 15.76 -1.68
N LEU A 204 -14.62 16.69 -1.98
CA LEU A 204 -14.94 18.10 -2.09
C LEU A 204 -16.01 18.34 -3.16
N LYS A 205 -15.89 17.69 -4.33
CA LYS A 205 -16.87 17.80 -5.42
C LYS A 205 -18.25 17.28 -5.00
N ILE A 206 -18.30 16.14 -4.30
CA ILE A 206 -19.54 15.59 -3.75
C ILE A 206 -20.15 16.57 -2.75
N LYS A 207 -19.37 17.09 -1.79
CA LYS A 207 -19.85 18.04 -0.77
C LYS A 207 -20.31 19.37 -1.35
N GLN A 208 -19.61 19.90 -2.36
CA GLN A 208 -20.04 21.11 -3.08
C GLN A 208 -21.36 20.88 -3.82
N THR A 209 -21.57 19.69 -4.37
CA THR A 209 -22.84 19.32 -5.01
C THR A 209 -23.96 19.19 -3.98
N LEU A 210 -23.70 18.51 -2.84
CA LEU A 210 -24.63 18.40 -1.71
C LEU A 210 -25.06 19.78 -1.18
N ALA A 211 -24.14 20.74 -1.07
CA ALA A 211 -24.44 22.09 -0.60
C ALA A 211 -25.36 22.89 -1.55
N ARG A 212 -25.46 22.50 -2.83
CA ARG A 212 -26.34 23.12 -3.84
C ARG A 212 -27.75 22.52 -3.83
N VAL A 213 -27.93 21.31 -3.30
CA VAL A 213 -29.24 20.67 -3.14
C VAL A 213 -29.89 21.21 -1.86
N GLN A 214 -31.09 21.78 -1.95
CA GLN A 214 -31.81 22.31 -0.78
C GLN A 214 -32.14 21.18 0.22
N GLY A 215 -31.91 21.40 1.53
CA GLY A 215 -32.23 20.46 2.60
C GLY A 215 -31.04 19.81 3.33
N PHE A 216 -29.80 20.03 2.88
CA PHE A 216 -28.62 19.42 3.50
C PHE A 216 -28.02 20.26 4.64
N PRO A 217 -27.62 19.64 5.78
CA PRO A 217 -26.95 20.36 6.86
C PRO A 217 -25.63 21.00 6.40
N ARG A 218 -25.44 22.27 6.75
CA ARG A 218 -24.17 22.99 6.53
C ARG A 218 -23.28 22.85 7.78
N GLY A 219 -22.08 22.30 7.62
CA GLY A 219 -21.06 22.12 8.68
C GLY A 219 -21.20 20.78 9.41
N ILE A 220 -20.14 20.12 9.91
CA ILE A 220 -19.04 20.63 10.73
C ILE A 220 -17.75 19.85 10.37
N GLU A 221 -16.84 20.44 9.61
CA GLU A 221 -15.47 19.91 9.51
C GLU A 221 -14.56 20.70 10.45
N LYS A 222 -13.72 20.00 11.23
CA LYS A 222 -12.70 20.65 12.08
C LYS A 222 -11.68 21.43 11.25
N GLU A 223 -11.46 21.02 9.99
CA GLU A 223 -10.59 21.68 9.04
C GLU A 223 -11.14 21.53 7.61
N PRO A 224 -11.22 22.59 6.79
CA PRO A 224 -11.76 22.50 5.43
C PRO A 224 -10.96 21.53 4.55
N ILE A 225 -11.61 20.64 3.80
CA ILE A 225 -10.96 19.76 2.81
C ILE A 225 -10.01 20.53 1.87
N ASP A 226 -10.36 21.76 1.50
CA ASP A 226 -9.48 22.63 0.68
C ASP A 226 -8.11 22.88 1.30
N ARG A 227 -8.03 23.01 2.63
CA ARG A 227 -6.74 23.17 3.35
C ARG A 227 -5.95 21.87 3.38
N GLN A 228 -6.64 20.73 3.54
CA GLN A 228 -6.01 19.41 3.50
C GLN A 228 -5.42 19.13 2.10
N ILE A 229 -6.15 19.44 1.03
CA ILE A 229 -5.66 19.32 -0.35
C ILE A 229 -4.40 20.16 -0.55
N ARG A 230 -4.38 21.41 -0.08
CA ARG A 230 -3.19 22.27 -0.18
C ARG A 230 -1.99 21.72 0.58
N ALA A 231 -2.20 21.23 1.80
CA ALA A 231 -1.12 20.62 2.58
C ALA A 231 -0.52 19.38 1.90
N LEU A 232 -1.36 18.54 1.27
CA LEU A 232 -0.89 17.40 0.48
C LEU A 232 -0.17 17.85 -0.80
N GLU A 233 -0.64 18.91 -1.48
CA GLU A 233 0.03 19.49 -2.65
C GLU A 233 1.42 20.05 -2.33
N GLU A 234 1.55 20.77 -1.20
CA GLU A 234 2.84 21.24 -0.69
C GLU A 234 3.75 20.06 -0.32
N GLY A 235 3.23 19.03 0.34
CA GLY A 235 3.97 17.81 0.66
C GLY A 235 4.45 17.03 -0.57
N LEU A 236 3.63 16.95 -1.63
CA LEU A 236 4.01 16.34 -2.91
C LEU A 236 5.16 17.08 -3.58
N ALA A 237 5.13 18.42 -3.58
CA ALA A 237 6.21 19.21 -4.16
C ALA A 237 7.56 18.96 -3.46
N VAL A 238 7.54 18.85 -2.12
CA VAL A 238 8.75 18.52 -1.33
C VAL A 238 9.25 17.10 -1.62
N LEU A 239 8.33 16.14 -1.76
CA LEU A 239 8.69 14.76 -2.10
C LEU A 239 9.25 14.63 -3.51
N ASP A 240 8.69 15.33 -4.48
CA ASP A 240 9.18 15.34 -5.85
C ASP A 240 10.61 15.88 -5.91
N GLU A 241 10.87 17.00 -5.23
CA GLU A 241 12.22 17.56 -5.14
C GLU A 241 13.20 16.63 -4.40
N ALA A 242 12.73 15.87 -3.40
CA ALA A 242 13.56 14.87 -2.73
C ALA A 242 13.87 13.69 -3.67
N VAL A 243 12.87 13.13 -4.36
CA VAL A 243 13.06 12.00 -5.28
C VAL A 243 14.04 12.34 -6.40
N GLU A 244 13.93 13.53 -6.99
CA GLU A 244 14.88 13.96 -8.04
C GLU A 244 16.31 14.10 -7.51
N ARG A 245 16.49 14.68 -6.31
CA ARG A 245 17.81 14.72 -5.65
C ARG A 245 18.40 13.33 -5.40
N TYR A 246 17.57 12.36 -5.03
CA TYR A 246 18.02 10.97 -4.86
C TYR A 246 18.41 10.33 -6.19
N LYS A 247 17.65 10.55 -7.27
CA LYS A 247 17.98 10.03 -8.61
C LYS A 247 19.31 10.60 -9.13
N GLU A 248 19.50 11.91 -9.03
CA GLU A 248 20.74 12.58 -9.43
C GLU A 248 21.95 12.01 -8.68
N ARG A 249 21.80 11.79 -7.37
CA ARG A 249 22.85 11.23 -6.50
C ARG A 249 23.19 9.79 -6.82
N VAL A 250 22.19 8.94 -7.01
CA VAL A 250 22.40 7.55 -7.42
C VAL A 250 23.13 7.51 -8.75
N GLY A 251 22.74 8.37 -9.71
CA GLY A 251 23.43 8.52 -10.99
C GLY A 251 24.90 8.89 -10.82
N ALA A 252 25.19 9.94 -10.05
CA ALA A 252 26.55 10.40 -9.80
C ALA A 252 27.45 9.33 -9.16
N LEU A 253 26.92 8.57 -8.19
CA LEU A 253 27.66 7.49 -7.53
C LEU A 253 28.00 6.35 -8.48
N PHE A 254 27.08 5.96 -9.37
CA PHE A 254 27.37 4.96 -10.39
C PHE A 254 28.40 5.46 -11.40
N THR A 255 28.30 6.72 -11.85
CA THR A 255 29.30 7.32 -12.76
C THR A 255 30.70 7.35 -12.13
N LEU A 256 30.82 7.81 -10.89
CA LEU A 256 32.09 7.82 -10.14
C LEU A 256 32.66 6.40 -9.96
N SER A 257 31.79 5.43 -9.63
CA SER A 257 32.19 4.04 -9.51
C SER A 257 32.75 3.49 -10.82
N ASP A 258 32.09 3.78 -11.95
CA ASP A 258 32.53 3.30 -13.27
C ASP A 258 33.84 3.96 -13.70
N GLU A 259 34.03 5.26 -13.44
CA GLU A 259 35.30 5.96 -13.68
C GLU A 259 36.46 5.38 -12.87
N MET A 260 36.24 5.05 -11.60
CA MET A 260 37.26 4.41 -10.75
C MET A 260 37.58 2.99 -11.25
N LEU A 261 36.56 2.24 -11.70
CA LEU A 261 36.73 0.90 -12.25
C LEU A 261 37.51 0.92 -13.57
N GLU A 262 37.28 1.92 -14.42
CA GLU A 262 38.09 2.14 -15.63
C GLU A 262 39.54 2.52 -15.31
N LYS A 263 39.77 3.40 -14.32
CA LYS A 263 41.14 3.75 -13.89
C LYS A 263 41.90 2.52 -13.39
N LEU A 264 41.27 1.71 -12.53
CA LEU A 264 41.86 0.47 -12.02
C LEU A 264 42.19 -0.52 -13.14
N LYS A 265 41.31 -0.70 -14.13
CA LYS A 265 41.58 -1.55 -15.31
C LYS A 265 42.75 -1.04 -16.14
N ARG A 266 42.83 0.27 -16.38
CA ARG A 266 43.94 0.88 -17.12
C ARG A 266 45.28 0.74 -16.38
N GLU A 267 45.26 0.80 -15.05
CA GLU A 267 46.45 0.54 -14.23
C GLU A 267 46.85 -0.93 -14.25
N GLU A 268 45.89 -1.85 -14.16
CA GLU A 268 46.13 -3.30 -14.27
C GLU A 268 46.72 -3.66 -15.64
N ASP A 269 46.19 -3.10 -16.73
CA ASP A 269 46.69 -3.29 -18.09
C ASP A 269 48.09 -2.68 -18.30
N ARG A 270 48.48 -1.65 -17.54
CA ARG A 270 49.82 -1.07 -17.57
C ARG A 270 50.86 -1.87 -16.80
N LEU A 271 50.41 -2.70 -15.84
CA LEU A 271 51.27 -3.52 -14.98
C LEU A 271 51.49 -4.94 -15.54
N LYS A 272 50.73 -5.34 -16.56
CA LYS A 272 50.89 -6.60 -17.31
C LYS A 272 51.77 -6.40 -18.54
#